data_AF-X1MI45-F1
#
_entry.id   AF-X1MI45-F1
#
_cell.length_a   1.000
_cell.length_b   1.000
_cell.length_c   1.000
_cell.angle_alpha   90.00
_cell.angle_beta   90.00
_cell.angle_gamma   90.00
#
_symmetry.space_group_name_H-M   'P 1'
#
loop_
_entity.id
_entity.type
_entity.pdbx_description
1 polymer ?
#
loop_
_entity_poly.entity_id
_entity_poly.type
_entity_poly.pdbx_seq_one_letter_code
_entity_poly.pdbx_strand_id
1 'polypeptide(L)'
;DDNNSTQILAKLLSYCFDDKLNPGLYNEIKDLSGKNRKIEMEGRTRLFVALGKKDKISPSKLVKFIIKNTGVRNSAIDQVEVYNDFSFITVPFKEAEIILGVFQKNSGKRKSLVVKAKKSKLNKQ
;
A
#
# COMPACT_ATOMS: atom_id res chain seq x y z
N ASP A 1 14.06 -8.85 -47.34
CA ASP A 1 14.94 -8.33 -46.27
C ASP A 1 14.21 -7.35 -45.34
N ASP A 2 13.28 -7.84 -44.52
CA ASP A 2 12.51 -7.02 -43.55
C ASP A 2 13.33 -6.56 -42.33
N ASN A 3 14.58 -7.01 -42.24
CA ASN A 3 15.47 -6.67 -41.12
C ASN A 3 16.01 -5.24 -41.19
N ASN A 4 15.94 -4.55 -42.33
CA ASN A 4 16.51 -3.20 -42.48
C ASN A 4 15.57 -2.11 -41.91
N SER A 5 14.28 -2.18 -42.23
CA SER A 5 13.29 -1.18 -41.78
C SER A 5 13.12 -1.17 -40.26
N THR A 6 13.09 -2.35 -39.63
CA THR A 6 12.99 -2.50 -38.17
C THR A 6 14.19 -1.88 -37.45
N GLN A 7 15.41 -2.07 -37.98
CA GLN A 7 16.63 -1.52 -37.39
C GLN A 7 16.69 0.01 -37.53
N ILE A 8 16.27 0.54 -38.67
CA ILE A 8 16.18 1.99 -38.89
C ILE A 8 15.17 2.62 -37.92
N LEU A 9 13.99 2.01 -37.77
CA LEU A 9 12.95 2.49 -36.85
C LEU A 9 13.41 2.41 -35.39
N ALA A 10 14.04 1.31 -34.97
CA ALA A 10 14.57 1.16 -33.62
C ALA A 10 15.63 2.23 -33.31
N LYS A 11 16.49 2.54 -34.28
CA LYS A 11 17.52 3.57 -34.13
C LYS A 11 16.94 4.98 -34.07
N LEU A 12 15.91 5.27 -34.87
CA LEU A 12 15.17 6.53 -34.81
C LEU A 12 14.46 6.70 -33.46
N LEU A 13 13.81 5.66 -32.96
CA LEU A 13 13.16 5.66 -31.64
C LEU A 13 14.20 5.86 -30.53
N SER A 14 15.33 5.15 -30.59
CA SER A 14 16.42 5.31 -29.62
C SER A 14 16.99 6.72 -29.63
N TYR A 15 17.12 7.35 -30.80
CA TYR A 15 17.58 8.74 -30.91
C TYR A 15 16.58 9.75 -30.33
N CYS A 16 15.28 9.56 -30.59
CA CYS A 16 14.24 10.47 -30.08
C CYS A 16 14.01 10.35 -28.57
N PHE A 17 14.23 9.16 -28.00
CA PHE A 17 13.92 8.87 -26.61
C PHE A 17 15.16 8.66 -25.72
N ASP A 18 16.35 8.70 -26.29
CA ASP A 18 17.65 8.59 -25.60
C ASP A 18 17.66 7.37 -24.64
N ASP A 19 18.21 7.54 -23.44
CA ASP A 19 18.24 6.49 -22.43
C ASP A 19 16.85 6.09 -21.90
N LYS A 20 15.77 6.81 -22.23
CA LYS A 20 14.46 6.51 -21.65
C LYS A 20 13.97 5.13 -22.04
N LEU A 21 14.31 4.61 -23.23
CA LEU A 21 13.91 3.26 -23.67
C LEU A 21 14.82 2.14 -23.14
N ASN A 22 15.84 2.47 -22.34
CA ASN A 22 16.76 1.49 -21.79
C ASN A 22 16.02 0.49 -20.88
N PRO A 23 15.92 -0.79 -21.24
CA PRO A 23 15.24 -1.81 -20.44
C PRO A 23 15.82 -1.91 -19.02
N GLY A 24 17.10 -1.60 -18.82
CA GLY A 24 17.75 -1.60 -17.50
C GLY A 24 17.28 -0.48 -16.57
N LEU A 25 16.62 0.56 -17.10
CA LEU A 25 15.97 1.61 -16.31
C LEU A 25 14.52 1.27 -15.95
N TYR A 26 13.94 0.26 -16.60
CA TYR A 26 12.57 -0.19 -16.32
C TYR A 26 12.57 -1.41 -15.42
N ASN A 27 11.81 -1.33 -14.33
CA ASN A 27 11.54 -2.50 -13.50
C ASN A 27 10.60 -3.47 -14.23
N GLU A 28 10.86 -4.77 -14.12
CA GLU A 28 9.96 -5.82 -14.61
C GLU A 28 8.52 -5.63 -14.07
N ILE A 29 7.55 -5.61 -14.98
CA ILE A 29 6.13 -5.61 -14.63
C ILE A 29 5.80 -7.00 -14.06
N LYS A 30 5.74 -7.11 -12.74
CA LYS A 30 5.35 -8.36 -12.06
C LYS A 30 3.84 -8.43 -11.92
N ASP A 31 3.24 -9.49 -12.49
CA ASP A 31 1.84 -9.84 -12.31
C ASP A 31 1.44 -9.83 -10.83
N LEU A 32 0.36 -9.13 -10.53
CA LEU A 32 0.00 -8.73 -9.17
C LEU A 32 -0.62 -9.87 -8.34
N SER A 33 -0.77 -11.09 -8.87
CA SER A 33 -1.44 -12.18 -8.15
C SER A 33 -0.65 -12.71 -6.95
N GLY A 34 0.65 -12.43 -6.86
CA GLY A 34 1.50 -12.75 -5.69
C GLY A 34 1.81 -11.57 -4.75
N LYS A 35 1.23 -10.38 -4.99
CA LYS A 35 1.71 -9.08 -4.47
C LYS A 35 1.19 -8.68 -3.08
N ASN A 36 0.58 -9.58 -2.32
CA ASN A 36 0.32 -9.34 -0.89
C ASN A 36 1.60 -9.32 -0.03
N ARG A 37 2.77 -9.61 -0.63
CA ARG A 37 4.09 -9.67 0.06
C ARG A 37 5.00 -8.47 -0.17
N LYS A 38 4.60 -7.52 -1.01
CA LYS A 38 5.39 -6.32 -1.36
C LYS A 38 4.71 -5.03 -0.89
N ILE A 39 3.93 -5.08 0.19
CA ILE A 39 3.40 -3.87 0.86
C ILE A 39 4.53 -3.13 1.63
N GLU A 40 5.74 -3.69 1.67
CA GLU A 40 6.98 -2.98 2.00
C GLU A 40 7.73 -2.45 0.77
N MET A 41 7.13 -2.46 -0.43
CA MET A 41 7.70 -1.73 -1.56
C MET A 41 7.17 -0.30 -1.56
N GLU A 42 8.09 0.62 -1.30
CA GLU A 42 8.06 2.02 -1.72
C GLU A 42 6.90 2.86 -1.16
N GLY A 43 6.99 3.17 0.14
CA GLY A 43 6.27 4.32 0.71
C GLY A 43 4.84 4.06 1.21
N ARG A 44 4.42 2.79 1.32
CA ARG A 44 3.14 2.41 1.94
C ARG A 44 3.34 1.58 3.21
N THR A 45 2.34 1.60 4.09
CA THR A 45 2.38 0.93 5.39
C THR A 45 1.01 0.34 5.70
N ARG A 46 0.99 -0.93 6.09
CA ARG A 46 -0.20 -1.62 6.56
C ARG A 46 -0.34 -1.45 8.07
N LEU A 47 -1.51 -0.98 8.50
CA LEU A 47 -1.87 -0.78 9.90
C LEU A 47 -2.88 -1.85 10.32
N PHE A 48 -2.67 -2.41 11.51
CA PHE A 48 -3.63 -3.24 12.22
C PHE A 48 -4.54 -2.34 13.05
N VAL A 49 -5.84 -2.60 12.97
CA VAL A 49 -6.87 -1.93 13.78
C VAL A 49 -7.59 -2.96 14.63
N ALA A 50 -7.57 -2.77 15.95
CA ALA A 50 -8.21 -3.64 16.94
C ALA A 50 -9.75 -3.47 16.99
N LEU A 51 -10.38 -3.31 15.82
CA LEU A 51 -11.83 -3.24 15.65
C LEU A 51 -12.22 -4.07 14.44
N GLY A 52 -13.26 -4.88 14.56
CA GLY A 52 -13.77 -5.75 13.50
C GLY A 52 -15.28 -5.72 13.35
N LYS A 53 -15.83 -6.72 12.65
CA LYS A 53 -17.28 -6.86 12.44
C LYS A 53 -18.05 -7.00 13.75
N LYS A 54 -17.46 -7.67 14.76
CA LYS A 54 -18.07 -7.80 16.09
C LYS A 54 -18.27 -6.45 16.77
N ASP A 55 -17.41 -5.48 16.48
CA ASP A 55 -17.51 -4.09 16.94
C ASP A 55 -18.44 -3.24 16.03
N LYS A 56 -19.25 -3.88 15.17
CA LYS A 56 -20.17 -3.26 14.21
C LYS A 56 -19.47 -2.32 13.21
N ILE A 57 -18.19 -2.57 12.95
CA ILE A 57 -17.40 -1.86 11.94
C ILE A 57 -17.64 -2.47 10.56
N SER A 58 -17.97 -1.61 9.61
CA SER A 58 -17.94 -1.89 8.17
C SER A 58 -16.78 -1.14 7.52
N PRO A 59 -16.33 -1.49 6.29
CA PRO A 59 -15.23 -0.80 5.64
C PRO A 59 -15.43 0.73 5.59
N SER A 60 -16.63 1.19 5.21
CA SER A 60 -16.94 2.63 5.17
C SER A 60 -16.91 3.27 6.56
N LYS A 61 -17.37 2.57 7.61
CA LYS A 61 -17.32 3.09 8.98
C LYS A 61 -15.88 3.16 9.50
N LEU A 62 -15.05 2.18 9.17
CA LEU A 62 -13.64 2.17 9.54
C LEU A 62 -12.90 3.37 8.93
N VAL A 63 -13.10 3.60 7.64
CA VAL A 63 -12.52 4.75 6.92
C VAL A 63 -12.96 6.06 7.56
N LYS A 64 -14.28 6.24 7.78
CA LYS A 64 -14.82 7.43 8.46
C LYS A 64 -14.25 7.61 9.86
N PHE A 65 -14.09 6.52 10.61
CA PHE A 65 -13.50 6.55 11.95
C PHE A 65 -12.04 7.04 11.92
N ILE A 66 -11.22 6.52 11.01
CA ILE A 66 -9.82 6.95 10.89
C ILE A 66 -9.74 8.43 10.49
N ILE A 67 -10.50 8.85 9.47
CA ILE A 67 -10.53 10.24 9.01
C ILE A 67 -10.96 11.18 10.14
N LYS A 68 -12.04 10.84 10.86
CA LYS A 68 -12.55 11.67 11.96
C LYS A 68 -11.53 11.86 13.09
N ASN A 69 -10.74 10.84 13.40
CA ASN A 69 -9.77 10.92 14.49
C ASN A 69 -8.45 11.58 14.07
N THR A 70 -8.03 11.42 12.81
CA THR A 70 -6.65 11.74 12.39
C THR A 70 -6.56 12.89 11.37
N GLY A 71 -7.68 13.26 10.73
CA GLY A 71 -7.71 14.30 9.70
C GLY A 71 -7.08 13.90 8.36
N VAL A 72 -6.67 12.65 8.17
CA VAL A 72 -6.12 12.18 6.90
C VAL A 72 -7.19 12.20 5.80
N ARG A 73 -6.75 12.38 4.55
CA ARG A 73 -7.66 12.38 3.39
C ARG A 73 -8.19 10.97 3.12
N ASN A 74 -9.44 10.89 2.67
CA ASN A 74 -10.06 9.63 2.25
C ASN A 74 -9.25 8.91 1.16
N SER A 75 -8.66 9.68 0.22
CA SER A 75 -7.84 9.15 -0.87
C SER A 75 -6.50 8.54 -0.43
N ALA A 76 -6.08 8.74 0.81
CA ALA A 76 -4.87 8.13 1.35
C ALA A 76 -5.11 6.73 1.94
N ILE A 77 -6.38 6.31 2.08
CA ILE A 77 -6.73 4.99 2.60
C ILE A 77 -7.08 4.10 1.41
N ASP A 78 -6.17 3.20 1.06
CA ASP A 78 -6.30 2.39 -0.15
C ASP A 78 -7.05 1.07 0.12
N GLN A 79 -6.35 0.11 0.75
CA GLN A 79 -6.88 -1.24 0.97
C GLN A 79 -7.48 -1.32 2.37
N VAL A 80 -8.75 -1.72 2.45
CA VAL A 80 -9.47 -1.87 3.73
C VAL A 80 -10.01 -3.28 3.82
N GLU A 81 -9.53 -4.02 4.82
CA GLU A 81 -9.93 -5.40 5.06
C GLU A 81 -10.51 -5.50 6.47
N VAL A 82 -11.78 -5.88 6.58
CA VAL A 82 -12.48 -5.99 7.87
C VAL A 82 -12.74 -7.46 8.17
N TYR A 83 -12.11 -7.96 9.23
CA TYR A 83 -12.30 -9.30 9.76
C TYR A 83 -13.26 -9.28 10.95
N ASN A 84 -13.51 -10.44 11.55
CA ASN A 84 -14.47 -10.55 12.65
C ASN A 84 -14.04 -9.76 13.89
N ASP A 85 -12.76 -9.89 14.28
CA ASP A 85 -12.23 -9.33 15.53
C ASP A 85 -11.28 -8.13 15.33
N PHE A 86 -10.82 -7.91 14.09
CA PHE A 86 -9.86 -6.87 13.76
C PHE A 86 -9.99 -6.44 12.31
N SER A 87 -9.26 -5.40 11.93
CA SER A 87 -9.20 -4.92 10.55
C SER A 87 -7.76 -4.55 10.16
N PHE A 88 -7.52 -4.47 8.85
CA PHE A 88 -6.30 -3.90 8.29
C PHE A 88 -6.64 -2.75 7.35
N ILE A 89 -5.78 -1.73 7.36
CA ILE A 89 -5.77 -0.66 6.37
C ILE A 89 -4.38 -0.48 5.78
N THR A 90 -4.29 -0.16 4.50
CA THR A 90 -3.02 0.25 3.84
C THR A 90 -3.08 1.73 3.51
N VAL A 91 -2.07 2.47 3.94
CA VAL A 91 -1.95 3.93 3.76
C VAL A 91 -0.51 4.28 3.36
N PRO A 92 -0.23 5.45 2.74
CA PRO A 92 1.14 5.91 2.55
C PRO A 92 1.85 6.17 3.89
N PHE A 93 3.18 6.07 3.89
CA PHE A 93 4.02 6.12 5.09
C PHE A 93 3.82 7.40 5.90
N LYS A 94 3.72 8.55 5.22
CA LYS A 94 3.51 9.85 5.87
C LYS A 94 2.22 9.87 6.68
N GLU A 95 1.12 9.43 6.07
CA GLU A 95 -0.18 9.33 6.72
C GLU A 95 -0.20 8.24 7.80
N ALA A 96 0.55 7.15 7.62
CA ALA A 96 0.67 6.09 8.61
C ALA A 96 1.25 6.61 9.94
N GLU A 97 2.30 7.41 9.88
CA GLU A 97 2.93 8.00 11.07
C GLU A 97 1.97 8.97 11.80
N ILE A 98 1.18 9.75 11.04
CA ILE A 98 0.15 10.62 11.62
C ILE A 98 -0.91 9.79 12.35
N ILE A 99 -1.44 8.75 11.69
CA ILE A 99 -2.48 7.88 12.26
C ILE A 99 -1.94 7.21 13.54
N LEU A 100 -0.75 6.62 13.47
CA LEU A 100 -0.11 5.97 14.61
C LEU A 100 0.11 6.93 15.77
N GLY A 101 0.64 8.13 15.51
CA GLY A 101 0.89 9.13 16.55
C GLY A 101 -0.38 9.55 17.28
N VAL A 102 -1.48 9.79 16.55
CA VAL A 102 -2.77 10.15 17.14
C VAL A 102 -3.32 9.03 18.02
N PHE A 103 -3.37 7.80 17.50
CA PHE A 103 -3.95 6.68 18.25
C PHE A 103 -3.09 6.24 19.44
N GLN A 104 -1.76 6.35 19.35
CA GLN A 104 -0.85 6.10 20.47
C GLN A 104 -0.99 7.16 21.57
N LYS A 105 -1.11 8.43 21.19
CA LYS A 105 -1.36 9.52 22.15
C LYS A 105 -2.69 9.35 22.88
N ASN A 106 -3.74 8.97 22.14
CA ASN A 106 -5.07 8.76 22.71
C ASN A 106 -5.16 7.51 23.59
N SER A 107 -4.28 6.52 23.41
CA SER A 107 -4.30 5.29 24.22
C SER A 107 -3.66 5.44 25.61
N GLY A 108 -2.86 6.49 25.85
CA GLY A 108 -2.20 6.70 27.14
C GLY A 108 -1.39 5.49 27.59
N LYS A 109 -1.75 4.88 28.74
CA LYS A 109 -1.11 3.67 29.28
C LYS A 109 -1.66 2.34 28.71
N ARG A 110 -2.72 2.37 27.90
CA ARG A 110 -3.35 1.18 27.32
C ARG A 110 -2.77 0.88 25.93
N LYS A 111 -2.99 -0.33 25.43
CA LYS A 111 -2.61 -0.69 24.05
C LYS A 111 -3.40 0.17 23.06
N SER A 112 -2.69 0.75 22.09
CA SER A 112 -3.30 1.52 21.00
C SER A 112 -4.24 0.66 20.16
N LEU A 113 -5.36 1.25 19.74
CA LEU A 113 -6.31 0.62 18.82
C LEU A 113 -5.71 0.44 17.43
N VAL A 114 -4.73 1.26 17.05
CA VAL A 114 -4.05 1.19 15.75
C VAL A 114 -2.56 1.03 15.95
N VAL A 115 -1.98 0.00 15.33
CA VAL A 115 -0.54 -0.31 15.37
C VAL A 115 -0.04 -0.74 14.00
N LYS A 116 1.29 -0.72 13.78
CA LYS A 116 1.88 -1.29 12.55
C LYS A 116 1.54 -2.78 12.47
N ALA A 117 1.05 -3.22 11.32
CA ALA A 117 0.75 -4.63 11.11
C ALA A 117 2.06 -5.44 11.16
N LYS A 118 2.05 -6.56 11.89
CA LYS A 118 3.18 -7.48 11.90
C LYS A 118 3.25 -8.21 10.55
N LYS A 119 4.47 -8.48 10.07
CA LYS A 119 4.68 -9.40 8.94
C LYS A 119 4.02 -10.72 9.28
N SER A 120 3.10 -11.19 8.44
CA SER A 120 2.59 -12.55 8.57
C SER A 120 3.75 -13.51 8.32
N LYS A 121 4.02 -14.40 9.29
CA LYS A 121 4.76 -15.62 8.98
C LYS A 121 3.84 -16.45 8.10
N LEU A 122 4.08 -16.42 6.79
CA LEU A 122 3.37 -17.26 5.85
C LEU A 122 3.73 -18.71 6.22
N ASN A 123 2.85 -19.41 6.95
CA ASN A 123 2.98 -20.84 7.09
C ASN A 123 2.76 -21.43 5.70
N LYS A 124 3.86 -21.81 5.04
CA LYS A 124 3.82 -22.75 3.92
C LYS A 124 3.29 -24.06 4.52
N GLN A 125 2.03 -24.36 4.22
CA GLN A 125 1.55 -25.73 4.23
C GLN A 125 1.99 -26.40 2.93
#